data_AF-A0A934AHN3-F1
#
_entry.id   AF-A0A934AHN3-F1
#
_cell.length_a   1.000
_cell.length_b   1.000
_cell.length_c   1.000
_cell.angle_alpha   90.00
_cell.angle_beta   90.00
_cell.angle_gamma   90.00
#
_symmetry.space_group_name_H-M   'P 1'
#
loop_
_entity.id
_entity.type
_entity.pdbx_description
1 polymer ?
#
loop_
_entity_poly.entity_id
_entity_poly.type
_entity_poly.pdbx_seq_one_letter_code
_entity_poly.pdbx_strand_id
1 'polypeptide(L)'
;MNAWTALNCCVILAGAAVMLVSIARAGGLATGVAYVRERHRRQMELYLLWHRGLMVFFLLGYVAVAAAFVWDFPVFSQTFVSVIFLLGAVFVFFGVAVQSRLLAEVNQTLQGVLPICAACKRIRVPGGEPKDPRAWRQMEAYVSERAAVRFTHGYCPECYAKEMGRLDAKEGGT
;
A
#
# COMPACT_ATOMS: atom_id res chain seq x y z
N MET A 1 -11.75 -47.57 8.40
CA MET A 1 -11.90 -46.10 8.36
C MET A 1 -13.36 -45.77 8.27
N ASN A 2 -13.85 -44.93 9.16
CA ASN A 2 -15.27 -44.63 9.33
C ASN A 2 -15.61 -43.53 8.32
N ALA A 3 -16.81 -43.52 7.73
CA ALA A 3 -17.20 -42.46 6.79
C ALA A 3 -17.00 -41.05 7.39
N TRP A 4 -17.21 -40.91 8.71
CA TRP A 4 -16.93 -39.72 9.49
C TRP A 4 -15.47 -39.31 9.57
N THR A 5 -14.54 -40.27 9.75
CA THR A 5 -13.10 -39.94 9.80
C THR A 5 -12.57 -39.56 8.42
N ALA A 6 -13.07 -40.22 7.37
CA ALA A 6 -12.75 -39.83 5.98
C ALA A 6 -13.22 -38.41 5.67
N LEU A 7 -14.44 -38.04 6.08
CA LEU A 7 -14.98 -36.70 5.86
C LEU A 7 -14.17 -35.62 6.58
N ASN A 8 -13.79 -35.86 7.85
CA ASN A 8 -12.94 -34.96 8.61
C ASN A 8 -11.55 -34.78 7.97
N CYS A 9 -10.91 -35.88 7.53
CA CYS A 9 -9.62 -35.81 6.83
C CYS A 9 -9.73 -35.00 5.52
N CYS A 10 -10.79 -35.17 4.74
CA CYS A 10 -11.02 -34.40 3.52
C CYS A 10 -11.13 -32.89 3.79
N VAL A 11 -11.86 -32.49 4.83
CA VAL A 11 -12.01 -31.08 5.22
C VAL A 11 -10.67 -30.48 5.66
N ILE A 12 -9.89 -31.22 6.46
CA ILE A 12 -8.57 -30.77 6.93
C ILE A 12 -7.59 -30.61 5.75
N LEU A 13 -7.58 -31.56 4.81
CA LEU A 13 -6.74 -31.49 3.60
C LEU A 13 -7.13 -30.32 2.70
N ALA A 14 -8.42 -30.03 2.56
CA ALA A 14 -8.89 -28.85 1.82
C ALA A 14 -8.39 -27.54 2.48
N GLY A 15 -8.46 -27.45 3.81
CA GLY A 15 -7.92 -26.33 4.57
C GLY A 15 -6.41 -26.14 4.38
N ALA A 16 -5.64 -27.24 4.45
CA ALA A 16 -4.20 -27.22 4.20
C ALA A 16 -3.86 -26.75 2.78
N ALA A 17 -4.63 -27.19 1.76
CA ALA A 17 -4.45 -26.76 0.37
C ALA A 17 -4.69 -25.26 0.20
N VAL A 18 -5.76 -24.71 0.80
CA VAL A 18 -6.03 -23.26 0.78
C VAL A 18 -4.91 -22.45 1.42
N MET A 19 -4.38 -22.92 2.56
CA MET A 19 -3.25 -22.26 3.24
C MET A 19 -1.97 -22.32 2.41
N LEU A 20 -1.71 -23.43 1.72
CA LEU A 20 -0.54 -23.61 0.87
C LEU A 20 -0.57 -22.68 -0.37
N VAL A 21 -1.74 -22.55 -1.02
CA VAL A 21 -1.95 -21.56 -2.09
C VAL A 21 -1.75 -20.13 -1.59
N SER A 22 -2.24 -19.83 -0.39
CA SER A 22 -2.12 -18.51 0.22
C SER A 22 -0.67 -18.15 0.56
N ILE A 23 0.14 -19.10 1.02
CA ILE A 23 1.59 -18.93 1.23
C ILE A 23 2.30 -18.65 -0.10
N ALA A 24 1.99 -19.43 -1.14
CA ALA A 24 2.57 -19.24 -2.47
C ALA A 24 2.28 -17.85 -3.04
N ARG A 25 1.03 -17.36 -2.91
CA ARG A 25 0.65 -16.01 -3.32
C ARG A 25 1.31 -14.92 -2.48
N ALA A 26 1.43 -15.10 -1.17
CA ALA A 26 2.12 -14.15 -0.29
C ALA A 26 3.60 -13.98 -0.65
N GLY A 27 4.26 -15.04 -1.12
CA GLY A 27 5.63 -14.99 -1.65
C GLY A 27 5.77 -14.06 -2.87
N GLY A 28 4.80 -14.09 -3.80
CA GLY A 28 4.80 -13.22 -4.98
C GLY A 28 4.56 -11.74 -4.66
N LEU A 29 3.82 -11.43 -3.60
CA LEU A 29 3.63 -10.06 -3.12
C LEU A 29 4.92 -9.45 -2.54
N ALA A 30 5.75 -10.26 -1.88
CA ALA A 30 7.03 -9.80 -1.32
C ALA A 30 7.99 -9.28 -2.41
N THR A 31 8.01 -9.92 -3.59
CA THR A 31 8.78 -9.45 -4.74
C THR A 31 8.25 -8.12 -5.31
N GLY A 32 6.95 -7.86 -5.24
CA GLY A 32 6.35 -6.60 -5.71
C GLY A 32 6.62 -5.40 -4.79
N VAL A 33 6.75 -5.64 -3.47
CA VAL A 33 7.04 -4.60 -2.47
C VAL A 33 8.46 -4.01 -2.62
N ALA A 34 9.35 -4.69 -3.34
CA ALA A 34 10.68 -4.18 -3.67
C ALA A 34 10.66 -2.87 -4.48
N TYR A 35 9.52 -2.47 -5.05
CA TYR A 35 9.35 -1.20 -5.77
C TYR A 35 8.85 -0.05 -4.87
N VAL A 36 8.49 -0.31 -3.60
CA VAL A 36 7.93 0.69 -2.68
C VAL A 36 9.04 1.51 -2.00
N ARG A 37 8.78 2.83 -1.89
CA ARG A 37 9.63 3.90 -1.36
C ARG A 37 10.17 3.60 0.05
N GLU A 38 11.45 3.90 0.28
CA GLU A 38 12.27 3.42 1.42
C GLU A 38 11.74 3.72 2.84
N ARG A 39 10.95 4.79 3.04
CA ARG A 39 10.59 5.24 4.39
C ARG A 39 9.57 4.34 5.12
N HIS A 40 8.67 3.66 4.40
CA HIS A 40 7.69 2.72 4.99
C HIS A 40 8.05 1.24 4.79
N ARG A 41 9.10 0.94 4.01
CA ARG A 41 9.52 -0.43 3.64
C ARG A 41 9.72 -1.32 4.86
N ARG A 42 10.44 -0.85 5.88
CA ARG A 42 10.84 -1.67 7.03
C ARG A 42 9.67 -2.12 7.90
N GLN A 43 8.67 -1.25 8.11
CA GLN A 43 7.47 -1.64 8.85
C GLN A 43 6.63 -2.63 8.05
N MET A 44 6.44 -2.40 6.75
CA MET A 44 5.67 -3.31 5.89
C MET A 44 6.33 -4.69 5.77
N GLU A 45 7.66 -4.76 5.63
CA GLU A 45 8.40 -6.02 5.60
C GLU A 45 8.24 -6.81 6.90
N LEU A 46 8.35 -6.15 8.06
CA LEU A 46 8.12 -6.79 9.36
C LEU A 46 6.69 -7.33 9.49
N TYR A 47 5.68 -6.56 9.06
CA TYR A 47 4.30 -7.03 9.05
C TYR A 47 4.08 -8.23 8.11
N LEU A 48 4.65 -8.18 6.91
CA LEU A 48 4.58 -9.29 5.95
C LEU A 48 5.30 -10.55 6.45
N LEU A 49 6.45 -10.39 7.10
CA LEU A 49 7.19 -11.49 7.73
C LEU A 49 6.41 -12.11 8.89
N TRP A 50 5.83 -11.28 9.77
CA TRP A 50 4.94 -11.75 10.84
C TRP A 50 3.72 -12.49 10.29
N HIS A 51 3.07 -11.92 9.28
CA HIS A 51 1.92 -12.54 8.62
C HIS A 51 2.29 -13.87 7.94
N ARG A 52 3.46 -13.93 7.30
CA ARG A 52 3.99 -15.16 6.69
C ARG A 52 4.33 -16.22 7.75
N GLY A 53 4.89 -15.81 8.89
CA GLY A 53 5.11 -16.68 10.05
C GLY A 53 3.80 -17.26 10.59
N LEU A 54 2.77 -16.42 10.71
CA LEU A 54 1.44 -16.84 11.17
C LEU A 54 0.81 -17.85 10.20
N MET A 55 0.91 -17.65 8.89
CA MET A 55 0.46 -18.61 7.87
C MET A 55 1.12 -19.99 8.00
N VAL A 56 2.43 -20.03 8.25
CA VAL A 56 3.18 -21.28 8.43
C VAL A 56 2.77 -21.97 9.72
N PHE A 57 2.56 -21.22 10.80
CA PHE A 57 2.05 -21.75 12.06
C PHE A 57 0.68 -22.44 11.87
N PHE A 58 -0.24 -21.83 11.11
CA PHE A 58 -1.52 -22.45 10.79
C PHE A 58 -1.39 -23.74 10.00
N LEU A 59 -0.52 -23.78 8.99
CA LEU A 59 -0.27 -24.98 8.19
C LEU A 59 0.24 -26.13 9.07
N LEU A 60 1.21 -25.84 9.97
CA LEU A 60 1.68 -26.81 10.96
C LEU A 60 0.56 -27.27 11.89
N GLY A 61 -0.30 -26.35 12.34
CA GLY A 61 -1.48 -26.66 13.14
C GLY A 61 -2.43 -27.63 12.44
N TYR A 62 -2.76 -27.39 11.16
CA TYR A 62 -3.61 -28.29 10.37
C TYR A 62 -2.99 -29.69 10.22
N VAL A 63 -1.68 -29.77 9.96
CA VAL A 63 -0.96 -31.06 9.88
C VAL A 63 -0.96 -31.79 11.23
N ALA A 64 -0.73 -31.06 12.33
CA ALA A 64 -0.75 -31.63 13.67
C ALA A 64 -2.15 -32.16 14.06
N VAL A 65 -3.22 -31.44 13.70
CA VAL A 65 -4.59 -31.91 13.91
C VAL A 65 -4.88 -33.15 13.06
N ALA A 66 -4.47 -33.16 11.79
CA ALA A 66 -4.61 -34.34 10.93
C ALA A 66 -3.91 -35.57 11.53
N ALA A 67 -2.67 -35.40 12.02
CA ALA A 67 -1.90 -36.43 12.70
C ALA A 67 -2.59 -36.91 13.99
N ALA A 68 -3.05 -36.00 14.84
CA ALA A 68 -3.72 -36.35 16.10
C ALA A 68 -5.00 -37.19 15.88
N PHE A 69 -5.74 -36.93 14.79
CA PHE A 69 -6.88 -37.74 14.38
C PHE A 69 -6.48 -39.14 13.91
N VAL A 70 -5.30 -39.31 13.31
CA VAL A 70 -4.78 -40.63 12.89
C VAL A 70 -4.33 -41.47 14.10
N TRP A 71 -3.85 -40.82 15.16
CA TRP A 71 -3.40 -41.49 16.39
C TRP A 71 -4.46 -41.61 17.49
N ASP A 72 -5.73 -41.26 17.22
CA ASP A 72 -6.87 -41.38 18.15
C ASP A 72 -6.61 -40.73 19.53
N PHE A 73 -5.99 -39.55 19.56
CA PHE A 73 -5.79 -38.75 20.80
C PHE A 73 -6.90 -37.69 20.97
N PRO A 74 -7.98 -37.94 21.74
CA PRO A 74 -9.14 -37.05 21.79
C PRO A 74 -8.89 -35.73 22.55
N VAL A 75 -8.09 -35.75 23.62
CA VAL A 75 -7.88 -34.60 24.53
C VAL A 75 -7.14 -33.45 23.86
N PHE A 76 -6.22 -33.75 22.94
CA PHE A 76 -5.42 -32.73 22.27
C PHE A 76 -6.21 -31.96 21.21
N SER A 77 -7.29 -32.52 20.65
CA SER A 77 -7.99 -31.89 19.53
C SER A 77 -8.77 -30.64 19.93
N GLN A 78 -9.47 -30.64 21.06
CA GLN A 78 -10.42 -29.56 21.41
C GLN A 78 -9.72 -28.25 21.84
N THR A 79 -8.65 -28.36 22.63
CA THR A 79 -7.86 -27.19 23.07
C THR A 79 -7.08 -26.59 21.90
N PHE A 80 -6.48 -27.43 21.04
CA PHE A 80 -5.78 -26.97 19.83
C PHE A 80 -6.72 -26.26 18.86
N VAL A 81 -7.91 -26.81 18.59
CA VAL A 81 -8.87 -26.19 17.67
C VAL A 81 -9.24 -24.78 18.14
N SER A 82 -9.45 -24.58 19.44
CA SER A 82 -9.77 -23.27 20.02
C SER A 82 -8.64 -22.25 19.85
N VAL A 83 -7.39 -22.67 20.09
CA VAL A 83 -6.20 -21.83 19.91
C VAL A 83 -5.99 -21.46 18.44
N ILE A 84 -6.15 -22.43 17.53
CA ILE A 84 -6.09 -22.22 16.09
C ILE A 84 -7.16 -21.21 15.65
N PHE A 85 -8.40 -21.32 16.12
CA PHE A 85 -9.45 -20.36 15.78
C PHE A 85 -9.14 -18.93 16.28
N LEU A 86 -8.65 -18.79 17.51
CA LEU A 86 -8.30 -17.48 18.07
C LEU A 86 -7.16 -16.82 17.30
N LEU A 87 -6.09 -17.57 17.01
CA LEU A 87 -5.01 -17.09 16.17
C LEU A 87 -5.47 -16.75 14.75
N GLY A 88 -6.57 -17.38 14.29
CA GLY A 88 -7.12 -17.20 12.96
C GLY A 88 -7.88 -15.89 12.86
N ALA A 89 -8.62 -15.53 13.91
CA ALA A 89 -9.24 -14.22 14.04
C ALA A 89 -8.18 -13.09 14.07
N VAL A 90 -7.08 -13.31 14.80
CA VAL A 90 -5.94 -12.38 14.83
C VAL A 90 -5.29 -12.27 13.45
N PHE A 91 -5.10 -13.39 12.75
CA PHE A 91 -4.59 -13.41 11.37
C PHE A 91 -5.47 -12.58 10.42
N VAL A 92 -6.79 -12.77 10.46
CA VAL A 92 -7.73 -12.01 9.63
C VAL A 92 -7.69 -10.53 9.96
N PHE A 93 -7.64 -10.16 11.24
CA PHE A 93 -7.52 -8.76 11.68
C PHE A 93 -6.25 -8.10 11.12
N PHE A 94 -5.09 -8.79 11.23
CA PHE A 94 -3.85 -8.29 10.65
C PHE A 94 -3.89 -8.21 9.13
N GLY A 95 -4.50 -9.19 8.45
CA GLY A 95 -4.69 -9.17 7.00
C GLY A 95 -5.50 -7.96 6.52
N VAL A 96 -6.62 -7.66 7.18
CA VAL A 96 -7.46 -6.48 6.89
C VAL A 96 -6.71 -5.19 7.20
N ALA A 97 -5.95 -5.14 8.29
CA ALA A 97 -5.13 -3.98 8.66
C ALA A 97 -4.01 -3.70 7.64
N VAL A 98 -3.47 -4.73 6.97
CA VAL A 98 -2.49 -4.56 5.89
C VAL A 98 -3.14 -3.99 4.62
N GLN A 99 -4.33 -4.49 4.25
CA GLN A 99 -5.05 -4.01 3.06
C GLN A 99 -5.48 -2.55 3.17
N SER A 100 -5.92 -2.10 4.35
CA SER A 100 -6.33 -0.71 4.56
C SER A 100 -5.19 0.29 4.39
N ARG A 101 -3.96 -0.09 4.77
CA ARG A 101 -2.76 0.74 4.56
C ARG A 101 -2.40 0.88 3.08
N LEU A 102 -2.52 -0.21 2.31
CA LEU A 102 -2.28 -0.17 0.86
C LEU A 102 -3.24 0.79 0.16
N LEU A 103 -4.53 0.74 0.51
CA LEU A 103 -5.53 1.65 -0.06
C LEU A 103 -5.29 3.12 0.36
N ALA A 104 -4.85 3.36 1.60
CA ALA A 104 -4.52 4.70 2.07
C ALA A 104 -3.33 5.31 1.30
N GLU A 105 -2.30 4.52 1.02
CA GLU A 105 -1.10 4.96 0.31
C GLU A 105 -1.37 5.14 -1.20
N VAL A 106 -2.26 4.31 -1.79
CA VAL A 106 -2.76 4.51 -3.16
C VAL A 106 -3.54 5.82 -3.29
N ASN A 107 -4.42 6.14 -2.34
CA ASN A 107 -5.13 7.44 -2.35
C ASN A 107 -4.18 8.63 -2.20
N GLN A 108 -3.10 8.51 -1.43
CA GLN A 108 -2.08 9.55 -1.31
C GLN A 108 -1.22 9.68 -2.57
N THR A 109 -1.06 8.63 -3.37
CA THR A 109 -0.20 8.64 -4.57
C THR A 109 -0.95 9.05 -5.83
N LEU A 110 -2.27 8.81 -5.94
CA LEU A 110 -3.14 9.40 -6.96
C LEU A 110 -3.36 10.92 -6.78
N GLN A 111 -2.95 11.49 -5.65
CA GLN A 111 -2.80 12.94 -5.46
C GLN A 111 -1.52 13.51 -6.11
N GLY A 112 -0.65 12.67 -6.71
CA GLY A 112 0.66 13.07 -7.21
C GLY A 112 0.70 13.69 -8.61
N VAL A 113 -0.36 13.54 -9.42
CA VAL A 113 -0.40 14.11 -10.78
C VAL A 113 -1.33 15.31 -10.80
N LEU A 114 -0.73 16.49 -10.68
CA LEU A 114 -1.46 17.76 -10.79
C LEU A 114 -1.73 18.06 -12.27
N PRO A 115 -3.00 18.15 -12.71
CA PRO A 115 -3.31 18.58 -14.07
C PRO A 115 -2.90 20.04 -14.27
N ILE A 116 -1.76 20.24 -14.95
CA ILE A 116 -1.20 21.56 -15.28
C ILE A 116 -1.55 21.91 -16.73
N CYS A 117 -2.05 23.11 -16.97
CA CYS A 117 -2.26 23.61 -18.33
C CYS A 117 -0.92 23.79 -19.03
N ALA A 118 -0.70 23.12 -20.18
CA ALA A 118 0.55 23.20 -20.93
C ALA A 118 0.92 24.63 -21.38
N ALA A 119 -0.09 25.49 -21.62
CA ALA A 119 0.13 26.86 -22.10
C ALA A 119 0.40 27.86 -20.96
N CYS A 120 -0.44 27.86 -19.91
CA CYS A 120 -0.40 28.89 -18.87
C CYS A 120 0.10 28.39 -17.50
N LYS A 121 0.43 27.11 -17.38
CA LYS A 121 0.95 26.47 -16.16
C LYS A 121 0.05 26.55 -14.92
N ARG A 122 -1.22 26.94 -15.09
CA ARG A 122 -2.24 26.88 -14.03
C ARG A 122 -2.60 25.44 -13.68
N ILE A 123 -2.97 25.20 -12.44
CA ILE A 123 -3.40 23.90 -11.91
C ILE A 123 -4.93 23.84 -11.92
N ARG A 124 -5.51 22.75 -12.43
CA ARG A 124 -6.96 22.53 -12.35
C ARG A 124 -7.35 22.00 -10.97
N VAL A 125 -8.37 22.62 -10.36
CA VAL A 125 -8.90 22.15 -9.07
C VAL A 125 -9.59 20.78 -9.22
N PRO A 126 -9.54 19.93 -8.18
CA PRO A 126 -10.25 18.64 -8.18
C PRO A 126 -11.75 18.84 -8.43
N GLY A 127 -12.34 18.06 -9.35
CA GLY A 127 -13.75 18.15 -9.70
C GLY A 127 -14.14 19.33 -10.59
N GLY A 128 -13.20 20.21 -10.94
CA GLY A 128 -13.45 21.33 -11.85
C GLY A 128 -13.52 20.89 -13.32
N GLU A 129 -14.49 21.45 -14.05
CA GLU A 129 -14.70 21.13 -15.46
C GLU A 129 -13.57 21.72 -16.33
N PRO A 130 -12.98 20.97 -17.30
CA PRO A 130 -11.78 21.43 -18.02
C PRO A 130 -11.98 22.74 -18.81
N LYS A 131 -13.22 22.98 -19.25
CA LYS A 131 -13.61 24.15 -20.05
C LYS A 131 -13.92 25.38 -19.20
N ASP A 132 -14.13 25.25 -17.89
CA ASP A 132 -14.44 26.41 -17.04
C ASP A 132 -13.13 27.11 -16.62
N PRO A 133 -12.93 28.40 -16.96
CA PRO A 133 -11.76 29.17 -16.53
C PRO A 133 -11.61 29.24 -15.00
N ARG A 134 -12.72 29.16 -14.24
CA ARG A 134 -12.72 29.20 -12.77
C ARG A 134 -12.16 27.93 -12.15
N ALA A 135 -12.15 26.83 -12.91
CA ALA A 135 -11.53 25.58 -12.49
C ALA A 135 -9.99 25.66 -12.47
N TRP A 136 -9.38 26.71 -13.02
CA TRP A 136 -7.93 26.86 -13.12
C TRP A 136 -7.40 27.90 -12.14
N ARG A 137 -6.51 27.47 -11.25
CA ARG A 137 -5.85 28.32 -10.25
C ARG A 137 -4.37 28.46 -10.53
N GLN A 138 -3.79 29.57 -10.07
CA GLN A 138 -2.36 29.78 -10.13
C GLN A 138 -1.63 28.72 -9.29
N MET A 139 -0.47 28.27 -9.74
CA MET A 139 0.28 27.18 -9.10
C MET A 139 0.65 27.53 -7.66
N GLU A 140 1.19 28.73 -7.43
CA GLU A 140 1.65 29.18 -6.12
C GLU A 140 0.49 29.25 -5.13
N ALA A 141 -0.66 29.79 -5.55
CA ALA A 141 -1.86 29.86 -4.73
C ALA A 141 -2.39 28.45 -4.39
N TYR A 142 -2.47 27.58 -5.40
CA TYR A 142 -2.97 26.21 -5.23
C TYR A 142 -2.12 25.39 -4.25
N VAL A 143 -0.78 25.53 -4.33
CA VAL A 143 0.17 24.82 -3.47
C VAL A 143 0.21 25.43 -2.07
N SER A 144 0.22 26.76 -1.94
CA SER A 144 0.26 27.44 -0.63
C SER A 144 -0.99 27.18 0.21
N GLU A 145 -2.16 26.98 -0.42
CA GLU A 145 -3.40 26.60 0.26
C GLU A 145 -3.36 25.16 0.81
N ARG A 146 -2.58 24.27 0.19
CA ARG A 146 -2.60 22.81 0.43
C ARG A 146 -1.33 22.28 1.10
N ALA A 147 -0.28 23.09 1.16
CA ALA A 147 0.99 22.77 1.79
C ALA A 147 1.46 23.99 2.58
N ALA A 148 2.14 23.76 3.71
CA ALA A 148 2.68 24.82 4.56
C ALA A 148 3.96 25.44 3.93
N VAL A 149 3.83 26.02 2.75
CA VAL A 149 4.93 26.57 1.95
C VAL A 149 4.64 28.04 1.63
N ARG A 150 5.68 28.87 1.67
CA ARG A 150 5.62 30.28 1.24
C ARG A 150 6.52 30.46 0.03
N PHE A 151 6.00 31.08 -1.02
CA PHE A 151 6.77 31.39 -2.23
C PHE A 151 7.43 32.77 -2.10
N THR A 152 8.66 32.88 -2.58
CA THR A 152 9.37 34.14 -2.79
C THR A 152 9.75 34.24 -4.26
N HIS A 153 9.85 35.47 -4.79
CA HIS A 153 10.21 35.70 -6.20
C HIS A 153 11.54 36.44 -6.26
N GLY A 154 12.48 35.91 -7.03
CA GLY A 154 13.80 36.49 -7.25
C GLY A 154 14.35 36.11 -8.63
N TYR A 155 15.32 36.87 -9.12
CA TYR A 155 16.02 36.55 -10.36
C TYR A 155 17.22 35.64 -10.09
N CYS A 156 17.38 34.58 -10.88
CA CYS A 156 18.65 33.88 -10.93
C CYS A 156 19.71 34.77 -11.63
N PRO A 157 21.02 34.51 -11.42
CA PRO A 157 22.09 35.33 -12.01
C PRO A 157 21.98 35.46 -13.54
N GLU A 158 21.55 34.40 -14.23
CA GLU A 158 21.37 34.39 -15.69
C GLU A 158 20.24 35.31 -16.14
N CYS A 159 19.06 35.20 -15.50
CA CYS A 159 17.92 36.06 -15.83
C CYS A 159 18.19 37.52 -15.49
N TYR A 160 18.90 37.77 -14.38
CA TYR A 160 19.31 39.13 -14.00
C TYR A 160 20.21 39.76 -15.06
N ALA A 161 21.28 39.05 -15.47
CA ALA A 161 22.19 39.54 -16.51
C ALA A 161 21.47 39.80 -17.85
N LYS A 162 20.52 38.93 -18.22
CA LYS A 162 19.73 39.10 -19.43
C LYS A 162 18.82 40.33 -19.38
N GLU A 163 18.14 40.57 -18.26
CA GLU A 163 17.28 41.75 -18.12
C GLU A 163 18.10 43.04 -18.03
N MET A 164 19.24 43.04 -17.33
CA MET A 164 20.14 44.20 -17.32
C MET A 164 20.64 44.52 -18.73
N GLY A 165 21.12 43.52 -19.49
CA GLY A 165 21.53 43.73 -20.87
C GLY A 165 20.39 44.20 -21.79
N ARG A 166 19.13 43.84 -21.50
CA ARG A 166 17.96 44.34 -22.23
C ARG A 166 17.67 45.81 -21.92
N LEU A 167 17.89 46.24 -20.68
CA LEU A 167 17.73 47.64 -20.26
C LEU A 167 18.83 48.50 -20.90
N ASP A 168 20.08 48.06 -20.83
CA ASP A 168 21.23 48.76 -21.44
C ASP A 168 21.05 48.93 -22.96
N ALA A 169 20.54 47.90 -23.65
CA ALA A 169 20.25 47.96 -25.09
C ALA A 169 19.10 48.89 -25.47
N LYS A 170 18.18 49.20 -24.53
CA LYS A 170 17.11 50.18 -24.73
C LYS A 170 17.59 51.61 -24.50
N GLU A 171 18.52 51.82 -23.57
CA GLU A 171 19.05 53.15 -23.25
C GLU A 171 20.11 53.62 -24.26
N GLY A 172 20.85 52.70 -24.90
CA GLY A 172 21.79 53.03 -25.98
C GLY A 172 21.16 53.26 -27.37
N GLY A 173 19.83 53.29 -27.47
CA GLY A 173 19.07 53.37 -28.73
C GLY A 173 18.27 54.65 -28.94
N THR A 174 18.57 55.73 -28.21
CA THR A 174 18.04 57.10 -28.42
C THR A 174 19.06 58.00 -29.07
#